data_AF-A0A7U9SS85-F1
#
_entry.id   AF-A0A7U9SS85-F1
#
_cell.length_a   1.000
_cell.length_b   1.000
_cell.length_c   1.000
_cell.angle_alpha   90.00
_cell.angle_beta   90.00
_cell.angle_gamma   90.00
#
_symmetry.space_group_name_H-M   'P 1'
#
loop_
_entity.id
_entity.type
_entity.pdbx_description
1 polymer ?
#
loop_
_entity_poly.entity_id
_entity_poly.type
_entity_poly.pdbx_seq_one_letter_code
_entity_poly.pdbx_strand_id
1 'polypeptide(L)'
;MRPYRIFVYILVTKNVQDAAERVEALKGYKAINLYAQAERNERIGIIPNSEQLEFQQRYVYGGCYRKETWEEYCQRRKLVFQQEGL
;
A
#
# COMPACT_ATOMS: atom_id res chain seq x y z
N MET A 1 23.57 0.49 -21.26
CA MET A 1 22.35 1.29 -20.99
C MET A 1 21.77 0.89 -19.64
N ARG A 2 21.39 1.84 -18.77
CA ARG A 2 20.52 1.51 -17.62
C ARG A 2 19.10 1.40 -18.14
N PRO A 3 18.36 0.30 -17.89
CA PRO A 3 16.98 0.20 -18.33
C PRO A 3 16.14 1.32 -17.69
N TYR A 4 15.29 1.96 -18.50
CA TYR A 4 14.35 2.97 -18.01
C TYR A 4 13.48 2.37 -16.91
N ARG A 5 13.28 3.12 -15.83
CA ARG A 5 12.41 2.71 -14.72
C ARG A 5 11.24 3.65 -14.62
N ILE A 6 10.04 3.11 -14.48
CA ILE A 6 8.81 3.87 -14.24
C ILE A 6 8.61 3.97 -12.72
N PHE A 7 8.28 5.16 -12.25
CA PHE A 7 7.88 5.38 -10.87
C PHE A 7 6.36 5.50 -10.82
N VAL A 8 5.71 4.65 -10.03
CA VAL A 8 4.26 4.65 -9.87
C VAL A 8 3.93 5.06 -8.44
N TYR A 9 3.22 6.18 -8.32
CA TYR A 9 2.68 6.67 -7.07
C TYR A 9 1.28 6.08 -6.85
N ILE A 10 1.07 5.47 -5.68
CA ILE A 10 -0.20 4.86 -5.26
C ILE A 10 -0.72 5.64 -4.06
N LEU A 11 -1.86 6.32 -4.23
CA LEU A 11 -2.57 6.91 -3.11
C LEU A 11 -3.30 5.81 -2.32
N VAL A 12 -3.11 5.80 -1.00
CA VAL A 12 -3.77 4.85 -0.08
C VAL A 12 -4.86 5.59 0.66
N THR A 13 -6.10 5.42 0.22
CA THR A 13 -7.31 5.98 0.85
C THR A 13 -7.74 5.11 2.03
N LYS A 14 -8.91 5.38 2.64
CA LYS A 14 -9.45 4.57 3.74
C LYS A 14 -9.61 3.09 3.38
N ASN A 15 -9.96 2.79 2.12
CA ASN A 15 -10.04 1.42 1.65
C ASN A 15 -8.64 0.92 1.25
N VAL A 16 -7.90 0.35 2.22
CA VAL A 16 -6.56 -0.19 1.97
C VAL A 16 -6.59 -1.37 0.98
N GLN A 17 -7.70 -2.11 0.91
CA GLN A 17 -7.84 -3.23 -0.02
C GLN A 17 -7.74 -2.77 -1.49
N ASP A 18 -8.34 -1.64 -1.84
CA ASP A 18 -8.23 -1.03 -3.18
C ASP A 18 -6.76 -0.68 -3.51
N ALA A 19 -5.99 -0.19 -2.54
CA ALA A 19 -4.55 0.02 -2.74
C ALA A 19 -3.78 -1.31 -2.85
N ALA A 20 -4.15 -2.33 -2.08
CA ALA A 20 -3.56 -3.66 -2.11
C ALA A 20 -3.74 -4.32 -3.48
N GLU A 21 -4.94 -4.29 -4.04
CA GLU A 21 -5.25 -4.83 -5.37
C GLU A 21 -4.43 -4.15 -6.47
N ARG A 22 -4.29 -2.82 -6.42
CA ARG A 22 -3.42 -2.10 -7.35
C ARG A 22 -1.95 -2.49 -7.21
N VAL A 23 -1.45 -2.62 -5.99
CA VAL A 23 -0.07 -3.07 -5.73
C VAL A 23 0.14 -4.48 -6.28
N GLU A 24 -0.81 -5.38 -6.07
CA GLU A 24 -0.77 -6.76 -6.55
C GLU A 24 -0.77 -6.83 -8.08
N ALA A 25 -1.66 -6.08 -8.74
CA ALA A 25 -1.70 -6.01 -10.19
C ALA A 25 -0.41 -5.42 -10.78
N LEU A 26 0.20 -4.45 -10.08
CA LEU A 26 1.39 -3.77 -10.58
C LEU A 26 2.70 -4.50 -10.30
N LYS A 27 2.81 -5.26 -9.20
CA LYS A 27 4.10 -5.84 -8.77
C LYS A 27 4.73 -6.81 -9.77
N GLY A 28 3.92 -7.38 -10.68
CA GLY A 28 4.39 -8.29 -11.73
C GLY A 28 5.15 -7.61 -12.87
N TYR A 29 5.02 -6.28 -13.05
CA TYR A 29 5.71 -5.57 -14.11
C TYR A 29 7.19 -5.35 -13.78
N LYS A 30 8.05 -5.59 -14.77
CA LYS A 30 9.48 -5.31 -14.65
C LYS A 30 9.76 -3.82 -14.80
N ALA A 31 10.83 -3.36 -14.16
CA ALA A 31 11.33 -1.99 -14.23
C ALA A 31 10.35 -0.91 -13.73
N ILE A 32 9.45 -1.26 -12.81
CA ILE A 32 8.66 -0.28 -12.06
C ILE A 32 9.14 -0.18 -10.62
N ASN A 33 8.96 1.00 -10.02
CA ASN A 33 9.09 1.24 -8.58
C ASN A 33 7.73 1.72 -8.07
N LEU A 34 7.17 0.99 -7.10
CA LEU A 34 5.94 1.39 -6.42
C LEU A 34 6.27 2.25 -5.20
N TYR A 35 5.53 3.34 -5.05
CA TYR A 35 5.56 4.20 -3.88
C TYR A 35 4.13 4.46 -3.41
N ALA A 36 3.81 4.03 -2.20
CA ALA A 36 2.48 4.20 -1.63
C ALA A 36 2.48 5.35 -0.62
N GLN A 37 1.47 6.19 -0.66
CA GLN A 37 1.31 7.28 0.30
C GLN A 37 -0.13 7.33 0.81
N ALA A 38 -0.26 7.23 2.12
CA ALA A 38 -1.53 7.41 2.80
C ALA A 38 -2.07 8.81 2.56
N GLU A 39 -3.36 8.86 2.22
CA GLU A 39 -4.07 10.10 2.00
C GLU A 39 -4.04 10.95 3.27
N ARG A 40 -3.54 12.17 3.12
CA ARG A 40 -3.50 13.17 4.19
C ARG A 40 -4.01 14.48 3.63
N ASN A 41 -5.07 15.00 4.22
CA ASN A 41 -5.58 16.32 3.95
C ASN A 41 -6.18 16.92 5.23
N GLU A 42 -5.31 17.56 6.03
CA GLU A 42 -5.65 18.13 7.32
C GLU A 42 -6.70 19.25 7.20
N ARG A 43 -6.77 19.94 6.05
CA ARG A 43 -7.76 21.01 5.81
C ARG A 43 -9.20 20.51 5.78
N ILE A 44 -9.40 19.25 5.40
CA ILE A 44 -10.72 18.60 5.35
C ILE A 44 -10.82 17.43 6.35
N GLY A 45 -9.90 17.36 7.32
CA GLY A 45 -9.92 16.36 8.39
C GLY A 45 -9.54 14.93 7.99
N ILE A 46 -8.89 14.73 6.83
CA ILE A 46 -8.42 13.41 6.42
C ILE A 46 -7.05 13.14 7.03
N ILE A 47 -7.01 12.21 7.97
CA ILE A 47 -5.80 11.76 8.65
C ILE A 47 -5.67 10.24 8.45
N PRO A 48 -4.50 9.72 8.04
CA PRO A 48 -4.26 8.30 7.91
C PRO A 48 -4.53 7.52 9.20
N ASN A 49 -5.26 6.40 9.09
CA ASN A 49 -5.41 5.45 10.19
C ASN A 49 -4.17 4.53 10.31
N SER A 50 -4.16 3.68 11.34
CA SER A 50 -3.06 2.73 11.58
C SER A 50 -2.87 1.73 10.44
N GLU A 51 -3.95 1.29 9.79
CA GLU A 51 -3.90 0.36 8.65
C GLU A 51 -3.21 0.99 7.44
N GLN A 52 -3.60 2.21 7.06
CA GLN A 52 -2.99 2.96 5.95
C GLN A 52 -1.50 3.19 6.20
N LEU A 53 -1.12 3.52 7.44
CA LEU A 53 0.28 3.74 7.82
C LEU A 53 1.09 2.44 7.81
N GLU A 54 0.52 1.32 8.29
CA GLU A 54 1.16 0.00 8.23
C GLU A 54 1.37 -0.44 6.77
N PHE A 55 0.33 -0.30 5.95
CA PHE A 55 0.37 -0.61 4.52
C PHE A 55 1.48 0.18 3.80
N GLN A 56 1.53 1.51 4.00
CA GLN A 56 2.56 2.35 3.43
C GLN A 56 3.96 1.98 3.96
N GLN A 57 4.17 2.07 5.28
CA GLN A 57 5.51 2.11 5.87
C GLN A 57 6.14 0.73 5.98
N ARG A 58 5.35 -0.31 6.25
CA ARG A 58 5.86 -1.67 6.48
C ARG A 58 5.65 -2.56 5.27
N TYR A 59 4.46 -2.54 4.67
CA TYR A 59 4.18 -3.45 3.56
C TYR A 59 4.81 -2.99 2.24
N VAL A 60 4.59 -1.73 1.83
CA VAL A 60 5.14 -1.20 0.57
C VAL A 60 6.61 -0.79 0.72
N TYR A 61 6.94 0.13 1.64
CA TYR A 61 8.32 0.60 1.81
C TYR A 61 9.26 -0.46 2.37
N GLY A 62 8.76 -1.36 3.23
CA GLY A 62 9.51 -2.53 3.68
C GLY A 62 9.68 -3.60 2.59
N GLY A 63 9.01 -3.46 1.45
CA GLY A 63 9.14 -4.35 0.30
C GLY A 63 8.47 -5.72 0.46
N CYS A 64 7.62 -5.90 1.48
CA CYS A 64 6.88 -7.13 1.72
C CYS A 64 5.96 -7.48 0.55
N TYR A 65 5.36 -6.48 -0.12
CA TYR A 65 4.48 -6.70 -1.27
C TYR A 65 5.08 -7.55 -2.39
N ARG A 66 6.42 -7.58 -2.51
CA ARG A 66 7.11 -8.38 -3.52
C ARG A 66 7.04 -9.88 -3.25
N LYS A 67 6.72 -10.30 -2.03
CA LYS A 67 6.80 -11.69 -1.56
C LYS A 67 5.45 -12.28 -1.17
N GLU A 68 4.50 -11.44 -0.78
CA GLU A 68 3.22 -11.86 -0.22
C GLU A 68 2.13 -10.82 -0.52
N THR A 69 0.87 -11.24 -0.54
CA THR A 69 -0.29 -10.33 -0.65
C THR A 69 -0.48 -9.55 0.66
N TRP A 70 -1.36 -8.54 0.65
CA TRP A 70 -1.66 -7.78 1.87
C TRP A 70 -2.33 -8.65 2.94
N GLU A 71 -3.20 -9.56 2.52
CA GLU A 71 -3.90 -10.50 3.39
C GLU A 71 -2.92 -11.49 4.03
N GLU A 72 -2.00 -12.05 3.24
CA GLU A 72 -0.94 -12.93 3.73
C GLU A 72 -0.03 -12.20 4.73
N TYR A 73 0.33 -10.95 4.44
CA TYR A 73 1.10 -10.10 5.35
C TYR A 73 0.37 -9.91 6.69
N CYS A 74 -0.92 -9.54 6.64
CA CYS A 74 -1.75 -9.33 7.82
C CYS A 74 -1.89 -10.61 8.65
N GLN A 75 -2.15 -11.74 8.00
CA GLN A 75 -2.24 -13.05 8.66
C GLN A 75 -0.91 -13.42 9.35
N ARG A 76 0.21 -13.29 8.65
CA ARG A 76 1.55 -13.60 9.20
C ARG A 76 1.91 -12.70 10.38
N ARG A 77 1.51 -11.43 10.33
CA ARG A 77 1.74 -10.44 11.40
C ARG A 77 0.67 -10.46 12.50
N LYS A 78 -0.40 -11.24 12.34
CA LYS A 78 -1.58 -11.27 13.23
C LYS A 78 -2.20 -9.88 13.41
N LEU A 79 -2.24 -9.11 12.32
CA LEU A 79 -2.86 -7.79 12.30
C LEU A 79 -4.36 -7.94 12.09
N VAL A 80 -5.13 -7.22 12.90
CA VAL A 80 -6.58 -7.12 12.77
C VAL A 80 -6.89 -5.64 12.65
N PHE A 81 -7.46 -5.25 11.51
CA PHE A 81 -7.93 -3.89 11.26
C PHE A 81 -9.45 -3.91 11.21
N GLN A 82 -10.08 -2.97 11.91
CA GLN A 82 -11.52 -2.78 11.79
C GLN A 82 -11.78 -2.12 10.43
N GLN A 83 -12.45 -2.85 9.54
CA GLN A 83 -13.08 -2.22 8.39
C GLN A 83 -14.22 -1.35 8.94
N GLU A 84 -13.99 -0.05 9.08
CA GLU A 84 -15.09 0.89 9.23
C GLU A 84 -15.85 0.88 7.90
N GLY A 85 -16.93 0.10 7.87
CA GLY A 85 -17.86 0.02 6.75
C GLY A 85 -18.46 1.38 6.42
N LEU A 86 -18.76 1.54 5.13
CA LEU A 86 -19.47 2.66 4.49
C LEU A 86 -20.61 3.27 5.33
#